data_AF-A0A3D4FLP1-F1
#
_entry.id   AF-A0A3D4FLP1-F1
#
_cell.length_a   1.000
_cell.length_b   1.000
_cell.length_c   1.000
_cell.angle_alpha   90.00
_cell.angle_beta   90.00
_cell.angle_gamma   90.00
#
_symmetry.space_group_name_H-M   'P 1'
#
loop_
_entity.id
_entity.type
_entity.pdbx_description
1 polymer ?
#
loop_
_entity_poly.entity_id
_entity_poly.type
_entity_poly.pdbx_seq_one_letter_code
_entity_poly.pdbx_strand_id
1 'polypeptide(L)'
;QKPNIRFSDNMLKEEKLMTKESGKALEELMLEAEKEEGIILYAISGYRCYNTQNNLYKHRVKILGMEEADKYVAKAGHSEHQTGLAMDLTNREGLNKFLNDDFGKTTEGIWIRENAH
;
A
#
# COMPACT_ATOMS: atom_id res chain seq x y z
N GLN A 1 -0.12 -14.30 -4.26
CA GLN A 1 0.47 -14.16 -5.61
C GLN A 1 1.05 -12.78 -5.77
N LYS A 2 1.98 -12.56 -6.71
CA LYS A 2 2.39 -11.22 -7.12
C LYS A 2 1.46 -10.74 -8.23
N PRO A 3 0.67 -9.67 -8.05
CA PRO A 3 -0.15 -9.13 -9.12
C PRO A 3 0.69 -8.48 -10.22
N ASN A 4 0.16 -8.46 -11.43
CA ASN A 4 0.77 -7.85 -12.62
C ASN A 4 0.47 -6.36 -12.71
N ILE A 5 1.00 -5.59 -11.75
CA ILE A 5 0.83 -4.14 -11.63
C ILE A 5 2.19 -3.43 -11.52
N ARG A 6 2.18 -2.10 -11.56
CA ARG A 6 3.38 -1.28 -11.30
C ARG A 6 3.67 -1.26 -9.80
N PHE A 7 4.93 -1.50 -9.45
CA PHE A 7 5.42 -1.43 -8.07
C PHE A 7 6.44 -0.31 -7.94
N SER A 8 6.59 0.26 -6.75
CA SER A 8 7.73 1.12 -6.46
C SER A 8 9.03 0.32 -6.42
N ASP A 9 10.11 1.06 -6.62
CA ASP A 9 11.45 0.51 -6.44
C ASP A 9 11.67 0.12 -4.97
N ASN A 10 12.61 -0.80 -4.73
CA ASN A 10 13.06 -1.22 -3.39
C ASN A 10 12.04 -1.93 -2.47
N MET A 11 10.85 -2.29 -2.96
CA MET A 11 9.93 -3.14 -2.18
C MET A 11 10.49 -4.54 -1.93
N LEU A 12 10.24 -5.06 -0.73
CA LEU A 12 10.53 -6.44 -0.39
C LEU A 12 9.70 -7.41 -1.25
N LYS A 13 10.19 -8.64 -1.40
CA LYS A 13 9.47 -9.67 -2.18
C LYS A 13 8.08 -9.96 -1.62
N GLU A 14 7.94 -9.97 -0.30
CA GLU A 14 6.65 -10.24 0.36
C GLU A 14 5.64 -9.10 0.16
N GLU A 15 6.11 -7.85 0.16
CA GLU A 15 5.27 -6.66 -0.03
C GLU A 15 4.69 -6.58 -1.44
N LYS A 16 5.21 -7.36 -2.39
CA LYS A 16 4.64 -7.48 -3.73
C LYS A 16 3.54 -8.53 -3.79
N LEU A 17 3.15 -9.16 -2.68
CA LEU A 17 2.18 -10.24 -2.67
C LEU A 17 0.80 -9.79 -2.16
N MET A 18 -0.24 -10.40 -2.69
CA MET A 18 -1.62 -10.35 -2.19
C MET A 18 -2.26 -11.73 -2.27
N THR A 19 -3.47 -11.91 -1.72
CA THR A 19 -4.30 -13.05 -2.07
C THR A 19 -4.57 -13.07 -3.58
N LYS A 20 -4.96 -14.23 -4.12
CA LYS A 20 -5.22 -14.36 -5.56
C LYS A 20 -6.40 -13.51 -6.01
N GLU A 21 -7.44 -13.44 -5.19
CA GLU A 21 -8.66 -12.69 -5.48
C GLU A 21 -8.40 -11.19 -5.44
N SER A 22 -7.87 -10.66 -4.33
CA SER A 22 -7.56 -9.22 -4.21
C SER A 22 -6.53 -8.77 -5.22
N GLY A 23 -5.53 -9.60 -5.54
CA GLY A 23 -4.54 -9.29 -6.56
C GLY A 23 -5.15 -9.14 -7.97
N LYS A 24 -6.14 -9.97 -8.33
CA LYS A 24 -6.83 -9.85 -9.61
C LYS A 24 -7.73 -8.62 -9.68
N ALA A 25 -8.51 -8.37 -8.62
CA ALA A 25 -9.35 -7.19 -8.53
C ALA A 25 -8.51 -5.90 -8.66
N LEU A 26 -7.33 -5.86 -8.02
CA LEU A 26 -6.42 -4.73 -8.13
C LEU A 26 -5.81 -4.57 -9.53
N GLU A 27 -5.48 -5.67 -10.21
CA GLU A 27 -5.04 -5.62 -11.62
C GLU A 27 -6.10 -5.00 -12.53
N GLU A 28 -7.37 -5.40 -12.36
CA GLU A 28 -8.51 -4.89 -13.12
C GLU A 28 -8.74 -3.39 -12.84
N LEU A 29 -8.78 -3.00 -11.56
CA LEU A 29 -8.94 -1.60 -11.15
C LEU A 29 -7.86 -0.69 -11.73
N MET A 30 -6.59 -1.09 -11.63
CA MET A 30 -5.48 -0.27 -12.13
C MET A 30 -5.44 -0.20 -13.67
N LEU A 31 -5.89 -1.26 -14.35
CA LEU A 31 -5.99 -1.28 -15.80
C LEU A 31 -7.10 -0.35 -16.30
N GLU A 32 -8.24 -0.34 -15.62
CA GLU A 32 -9.36 0.57 -15.91
C GLU A 32 -8.97 2.03 -15.70
N ALA A 33 -8.31 2.34 -14.58
CA ALA A 33 -7.79 3.67 -14.29
C ALA A 33 -6.90 4.21 -15.42
N GLU A 34 -6.00 3.37 -15.93
CA GLU A 34 -5.06 3.76 -16.98
C GLU A 34 -5.74 3.91 -18.34
N LYS A 35 -6.71 3.05 -18.67
CA LYS A 35 -7.37 3.06 -19.98
C LYS A 35 -8.39 4.17 -20.14
N GLU A 36 -9.24 4.35 -19.14
CA GLU A 36 -10.38 5.25 -19.25
C GLU A 36 -9.99 6.69 -18.89
N GLU A 37 -9.10 6.86 -17.89
CA GLU A 37 -8.79 8.18 -17.31
C GLU A 37 -7.29 8.56 -17.41
N GLY A 38 -6.44 7.68 -17.95
CA GLY A 38 -5.00 7.91 -18.03
C GLY A 38 -4.29 7.95 -16.66
N ILE A 39 -4.92 7.41 -15.62
CA ILE A 39 -4.43 7.44 -14.25
C ILE A 39 -3.39 6.34 -14.03
N ILE A 40 -2.19 6.72 -13.58
CA ILE A 40 -1.08 5.79 -13.34
C ILE A 40 -0.82 5.65 -11.84
N LEU A 41 -1.12 4.46 -11.31
CA LEU A 41 -0.90 4.09 -9.92
C LEU A 41 0.33 3.18 -9.76
N TYR A 42 0.89 3.18 -8.55
CA TYR A 42 2.02 2.36 -8.14
C TYR A 42 1.74 1.72 -6.78
N ALA A 43 1.96 0.41 -6.68
CA ALA A 43 1.92 -0.31 -5.42
C ALA A 43 3.20 -0.12 -4.61
N ILE A 44 3.09 0.02 -3.29
CA ILE A 44 4.22 0.27 -2.39
C ILE A 44 4.29 -0.69 -1.19
N SER A 45 3.17 -1.27 -0.74
CA SER A 45 3.19 -2.28 0.32
C SER A 45 1.94 -3.15 0.33
N GLY A 46 2.08 -4.42 -0.01
CA GLY A 46 1.05 -5.45 0.04
C GLY A 46 1.18 -6.31 1.29
N TYR A 47 1.31 -7.62 1.12
CA TYR A 47 1.46 -8.56 2.23
C TYR A 47 2.70 -8.28 3.08
N ARG A 48 2.53 -8.33 4.39
CA ARG A 48 3.61 -8.18 5.37
C ARG A 48 3.46 -9.23 6.45
N CYS A 49 4.46 -10.10 6.64
CA CYS A 49 4.36 -11.10 7.70
C CYS A 49 4.42 -10.47 9.11
N TYR A 50 3.99 -11.24 10.12
CA TYR A 50 3.96 -10.80 11.52
C TYR A 50 5.31 -10.23 11.99
N ASN A 51 6.40 -10.93 11.68
CA ASN A 51 7.74 -10.52 12.12
C ASN A 51 8.18 -9.20 11.48
N THR A 52 7.89 -9.02 10.18
CA THR A 52 8.17 -7.76 9.48
C THR A 52 7.34 -6.62 10.07
N GLN A 53 6.05 -6.83 10.35
CA GLN A 53 5.21 -5.83 11.02
C GLN A 53 5.74 -5.48 12.43
N ASN A 54 6.19 -6.46 13.21
CA ASN A 54 6.76 -6.24 14.54
C ASN A 54 8.04 -5.40 14.48
N ASN A 55 8.92 -5.70 13.52
CA ASN A 55 10.16 -4.95 13.33
C ASN A 55 9.88 -3.52 12.86
N LEU A 56 8.93 -3.33 11.93
CA LEU A 56 8.48 -2.02 11.48
C LEU A 56 7.94 -1.18 12.63
N TYR A 57 7.04 -1.75 13.45
CA TYR A 57 6.48 -1.07 14.60
C TYR A 57 7.56 -0.66 15.61
N LYS A 58 8.45 -1.59 16.00
CA LYS A 58 9.57 -1.29 16.92
C LYS A 58 10.49 -0.19 16.38
N HIS A 59 10.78 -0.21 15.09
CA HIS A 59 11.59 0.82 14.45
C HIS A 59 10.91 2.18 14.50
N ARG A 60 9.60 2.24 14.25
CA ARG A 60 8.81 3.48 14.29
C ARG A 60 8.67 4.04 15.69
N VAL A 61 8.44 3.20 16.71
CA VAL A 61 8.48 3.59 18.12
C VAL A 61 9.84 4.18 18.50
N LYS A 62 10.94 3.59 18.02
CA LYS A 62 12.28 4.10 18.29
C LYS A 62 12.53 5.49 17.70
N ILE A 63 11.95 5.80 16.54
CA ILE A 63 12.17 7.08 15.83
C ILE A 63 11.19 8.16 16.29
N LEU A 64 9.91 7.82 16.48
CA LEU A 64 8.82 8.77 16.68
C LEU A 64 8.30 8.81 18.12
N GLY A 65 8.66 7.83 18.95
CA GLY A 65 7.98 7.55 20.21
C GLY A 65 6.73 6.68 20.00
N MET A 66 6.20 6.14 21.09
CA MET A 66 5.10 5.18 21.05
C MET A 66 3.77 5.82 20.62
N GLU A 67 3.43 6.99 21.16
CA GLU A 67 2.17 7.67 20.87
C GLU A 67 2.03 8.03 19.38
N GLU A 68 3.10 8.53 18.75
CA GLU A 68 3.07 8.83 17.32
C GLU A 68 3.11 7.57 16.45
N ALA A 69 3.87 6.54 16.85
CA ALA A 69 3.88 5.28 16.11
C ALA A 69 2.49 4.61 16.09
N ASP A 70 1.77 4.64 17.22
CA ASP A 70 0.43 4.04 17.36
C ASP A 70 -0.63 4.71 16.46
N LYS A 71 -0.39 5.95 15.97
CA LYS A 71 -1.31 6.61 15.02
C LYS A 71 -1.22 6.10 13.59
N TYR A 72 -0.04 5.66 13.16
CA TYR A 72 0.24 5.38 11.74
C TYR A 72 0.68 3.93 11.47
N VAL A 73 1.03 3.17 12.51
CA VAL A 73 1.63 1.84 12.35
C VAL A 73 0.96 0.85 13.28
N ALA A 74 0.19 -0.07 12.71
CA ALA A 74 -0.45 -1.12 13.48
C ALA A 74 0.56 -2.02 14.20
N LYS A 75 0.20 -2.48 15.40
CA LYS A 75 0.94 -3.54 16.11
C LYS A 75 0.86 -4.85 15.31
N ALA A 76 1.89 -5.68 15.44
CA ALA A 76 1.85 -7.02 14.84
C ALA A 76 0.63 -7.81 15.35
N GLY A 77 -0.05 -8.50 14.44
CA GLY A 77 -1.34 -9.16 14.68
C GLY A 77 -2.57 -8.28 14.45
N HIS A 78 -2.39 -6.98 14.22
CA HIS A 78 -3.48 -6.01 14.03
C HIS A 78 -3.39 -5.27 12.68
N SER A 79 -2.46 -5.67 11.81
CA SER A 79 -2.25 -5.04 10.50
C SER A 79 -2.99 -5.80 9.41
N GLU A 80 -3.79 -5.10 8.61
CA GLU A 80 -4.51 -5.69 7.48
C GLU A 80 -3.57 -6.28 6.41
N HIS A 81 -2.36 -5.73 6.27
CA HIS A 81 -1.32 -6.31 5.40
C HIS A 81 -0.99 -7.76 5.75
N GLN A 82 -1.18 -8.18 7.00
CA GLN A 82 -0.94 -9.58 7.39
C GLN A 82 -1.96 -10.55 6.81
N THR A 83 -3.11 -10.07 6.34
CA THR A 83 -4.12 -10.88 5.66
C THR A 83 -3.79 -11.10 4.18
N GLY A 84 -2.95 -10.24 3.60
CA GLY A 84 -2.68 -10.20 2.16
C GLY A 84 -3.84 -9.62 1.33
N LEU A 85 -4.85 -9.02 1.97
CA LEU A 85 -5.98 -8.37 1.31
C LEU A 85 -5.73 -6.87 1.05
N ALA A 86 -4.85 -6.23 1.82
CA ALA A 86 -4.53 -4.81 1.71
C ALA A 86 -3.35 -4.54 0.77
N MET A 87 -3.41 -3.41 0.06
CA MET A 87 -2.31 -2.85 -0.73
C MET A 87 -2.27 -1.34 -0.57
N ASP A 88 -1.12 -0.82 -0.16
CA ASP A 88 -0.83 0.60 -0.20
C ASP A 88 -0.48 1.03 -1.64
N LEU A 89 -1.12 2.09 -2.12
CA LEU A 89 -0.95 2.66 -3.46
C LEU A 89 -0.48 4.11 -3.39
N THR A 90 0.16 4.57 -4.48
CA THR A 90 0.59 5.95 -4.65
C THR A 90 0.62 6.33 -6.14
N ASN A 91 0.91 7.59 -6.45
CA ASN A 91 1.18 8.07 -7.80
C ASN A 91 2.69 8.27 -8.04
N ARG A 92 3.06 8.73 -9.23
CA ARG A 92 4.48 8.96 -9.58
C ARG A 92 5.18 9.94 -8.62
N GLU A 93 4.48 10.95 -8.13
CA GLU A 93 5.06 11.97 -7.24
C GLU A 93 5.28 11.46 -5.81
N GLY A 94 4.51 10.46 -5.38
CA GLY A 94 4.64 9.81 -4.08
C GLY A 94 5.69 8.69 -4.04
N LEU A 95 6.26 8.31 -5.19
CA LEU A 95 7.35 7.34 -5.24
C LEU A 95 8.53 7.80 -4.36
N ASN A 96 9.00 6.90 -3.47
CA ASN A 96 10.06 7.13 -2.50
C ASN A 96 9.75 8.15 -1.38
N LYS A 97 8.50 8.60 -1.26
CA LYS A 97 8.04 9.41 -0.12
C LYS A 97 7.36 8.51 0.92
N PHE A 98 7.28 9.00 2.15
CA PHE A 98 6.37 8.40 3.11
C PHE A 98 4.94 8.61 2.66
N LEU A 99 4.11 7.59 2.78
CA LEU A 99 2.67 7.77 2.67
C LEU A 99 2.18 8.78 3.69
N ASN A 100 1.33 9.67 3.22
CA ASN A 100 0.67 10.67 4.02
C ASN A 100 -0.70 10.98 3.39
N ASP A 101 -1.46 11.84 4.05
CA ASP A 101 -2.81 12.21 3.63
C ASP A 101 -2.83 13.05 2.34
N ASP A 102 -1.67 13.51 1.84
CA ASP A 102 -1.63 14.30 0.61
C ASP A 102 -1.94 13.47 -0.63
N PHE A 103 -1.71 12.15 -0.60
CA PHE A 103 -2.12 11.28 -1.71
C PHE A 103 -3.63 11.38 -1.98
N GLY A 104 -4.45 11.45 -0.93
CA GLY A 104 -5.91 11.58 -1.06
C GLY A 104 -6.38 12.91 -1.69
N LYS A 105 -5.47 13.87 -1.88
CA LYS A 105 -5.75 15.17 -2.54
C LYS A 105 -5.34 15.17 -4.01
N THR A 106 -4.63 14.15 -4.48
CA THR A 106 -4.24 14.05 -5.89
C THR A 106 -5.39 13.51 -6.72
N THR A 107 -5.32 13.72 -8.04
CA THR A 107 -6.29 13.15 -8.98
C THR A 107 -6.41 11.63 -8.82
N GLU A 108 -5.28 10.94 -8.64
CA GLU A 108 -5.27 9.48 -8.50
C GLU A 108 -5.85 9.00 -7.15
N GLY A 109 -5.58 9.71 -6.06
CA GLY A 109 -6.15 9.37 -4.75
C GLY A 109 -7.67 9.61 -4.69
N ILE A 110 -8.16 10.69 -5.31
CA ILE A 110 -9.59 10.98 -5.44
C ILE A 110 -10.27 9.89 -6.28
N TRP A 111 -9.66 9.52 -7.41
CA TRP A 111 -10.21 8.49 -8.29
C TRP A 111 -10.30 7.12 -7.62
N ILE A 112 -9.26 6.68 -6.89
CA ILE A 112 -9.32 5.41 -6.15
C ILE A 112 -10.49 5.42 -5.17
N ARG A 113 -10.68 6.50 -4.41
CA ARG A 113 -11.76 6.59 -3.42
C ARG A 113 -13.14 6.41 -4.05
N GLU A 114 -13.32 6.83 -5.29
CA GLU A 114 -14.60 6.76 -6.00
C GLU A 114 -14.81 5.41 -6.72
N ASN A 115 -13.72 4.70 -7.04
CA ASN A 115 -13.77 3.50 -7.90
C ASN A 115 -13.36 2.19 -7.21
N ALA A 116 -12.77 2.22 -6.01
CA ALA A 116 -12.35 1.03 -5.27
C ALA A 116 -13.39 0.61 -4.20
N HIS A 117 -14.41 -0.16 -4.60
CA HIS A 117 -15.51 -0.65 -3.75
C HIS A 117 -15.68 -2.17 -3.79
#